data_AF-A0A2Z6LUZ4-F1
#
_entry.id   AF-A0A2Z6LUZ4-F1
#
_cell.length_a   1.000
_cell.length_b   1.000
_cell.length_c   1.000
_cell.angle_alpha   90.00
_cell.angle_beta   90.00
_cell.angle_gamma   90.00
#
_symmetry.space_group_name_H-M   'P 1'
#
loop_
_entity.id
_entity.type
_entity.pdbx_description
1 polymer ?
#
loop_
_entity_poly.entity_id
_entity_poly.type
_entity_poly.pdbx_seq_one_letter_code
_entity_poly.pdbx_strand_id
1 'polypeptide(L)' 'MSLNAKVLIDDNPRYAIVCAKIGMKVLLFYYEESYPWSKSELVDKHPLVTKVKNWKEVEQQLMSMIGLIAS' A
#
# COMPACT_ATOMS: atom_id res chain seq x y z
N MET A 1 -10.78 -14.56 -13.32
CA MET A 1 -10.70 -14.39 -11.85
C MET A 1 -11.01 -12.92 -11.55
N SER A 2 -12.15 -12.61 -10.94
CA SER A 2 -12.47 -11.23 -10.54
C SER A 2 -12.07 -11.03 -9.08
N LEU A 3 -11.01 -10.27 -8.84
CA LEU A 3 -10.66 -9.83 -7.49
C LEU A 3 -11.51 -8.58 -7.20
N ASN A 4 -12.58 -8.71 -6.41
CA ASN A 4 -13.39 -7.56 -6.00
C ASN A 4 -12.78 -6.82 -4.78
N ALA A 5 -11.51 -7.10 -4.48
CA ALA A 5 -10.75 -6.40 -3.46
C ALA A 5 -10.46 -4.95 -3.91
N LYS A 6 -10.56 -4.01 -2.97
CA LYS A 6 -10.33 -2.58 -3.22
C LYS A 6 -8.94 -2.11 -2.78
N VAL A 7 -8.34 -2.84 -1.85
CA VAL A 7 -7.05 -2.51 -1.24
C VAL A 7 -6.23 -3.79 -1.10
N LEU A 8 -4.94 -3.71 -1.43
CA LEU A 8 -3.93 -4.72 -1.12
C LEU A 8 -3.01 -4.21 -0.02
N ILE A 9 -2.66 -5.07 0.94
CA ILE A 9 -1.57 -4.85 1.88
C ILE A 9 -0.54 -5.95 1.60
N ASP A 10 0.68 -5.58 1.26
CA ASP A 10 1.75 -6.51 0.88
C ASP A 10 3.11 -5.85 1.17
N ASP A 11 4.16 -6.61 1.47
CA ASP A 11 5.52 -6.11 1.66
C ASP A 11 6.39 -6.24 0.39
N ASN A 12 5.86 -6.89 -0.64
CA ASN A 12 6.52 -7.09 -1.92
C ASN A 12 6.23 -5.93 -2.88
N PRO A 13 7.23 -5.08 -3.19
CA PRO A 13 7.03 -3.94 -4.09
C PRO A 13 6.66 -4.35 -5.52
N ARG A 14 7.01 -5.57 -5.95
CA ARG A 14 6.62 -6.08 -7.27
C ARG A 14 5.11 -6.24 -7.35
N TYR A 15 4.49 -6.83 -6.33
CA TYR A 15 3.03 -6.97 -6.28
C TYR A 15 2.35 -5.62 -6.12
N ALA A 16 2.93 -4.74 -5.31
CA ALA A 16 2.41 -3.39 -5.15
C ALA A 16 2.27 -2.66 -6.49
N ILE A 17 3.31 -2.65 -7.33
CA ILE A 17 3.25 -2.01 -8.65
C ILE A 17 2.26 -2.68 -9.59
N VAL A 18 2.26 -4.02 -9.68
CA VAL A 18 1.36 -4.75 -10.59
C VAL A 18 -0.10 -4.47 -10.23
N CYS A 19 -0.43 -4.48 -8.94
CA CYS A 19 -1.77 -4.22 -8.45
C CYS A 19 -2.18 -2.75 -8.60
N ALA A 20 -1.25 -1.82 -8.37
CA ALA A 20 -1.51 -0.40 -8.56
C ALA A 20 -1.76 -0.04 -10.04
N LYS A 21 -1.06 -0.68 -10.98
CA LYS A 21 -1.27 -0.50 -12.43
C LYS A 21 -2.64 -0.96 -12.93
N ILE A 22 -3.30 -1.87 -12.23
CA ILE A 22 -4.67 -2.31 -12.54
C ILE A 22 -5.74 -1.54 -11.75
N GLY A 23 -5.34 -0.47 -11.05
CA GLY A 23 -6.25 0.45 -10.36
C GLY A 23 -6.57 0.11 -8.90
N MET A 24 -5.87 -0.86 -8.30
CA MET A 24 -6.05 -1.19 -6.88
C MET A 24 -5.25 -0.23 -5.99
N LYS A 25 -5.82 0.23 -4.88
CA LYS A 25 -5.05 0.94 -3.84
C LYS A 25 -4.12 -0.05 -3.15
N VAL A 26 -2.89 0.33 -2.88
CA VAL A 26 -1.91 -0.53 -2.23
C VAL A 26 -1.31 0.15 -1.01
N LEU A 27 -1.27 -0.58 0.10
CA LEU A 27 -0.46 -0.27 1.26
C LEU A 27 0.79 -1.15 1.23
N LEU A 28 1.93 -0.59 0.82
CA LEU A 28 3.21 -1.31 0.84
C LEU A 28 3.73 -1.33 2.28
N PHE A 29 3.69 -2.50 2.90
CA PHE A 29 4.11 -2.70 4.28
C PHE A 29 5.64 -2.73 4.37
N TYR A 30 6.20 -1.72 5.01
CA TYR A 30 7.64 -1.52 5.17
C TYR A 30 7.98 -1.42 6.65
N TYR A 31 7.93 -2.57 7.33
CA TYR A 31 8.02 -2.63 8.78
C TYR A 31 9.24 -1.91 9.32
N GLU A 32 9.04 -0.78 10.00
CA GLU A 32 10.09 0.05 10.64
C GLU A 32 11.34 0.23 9.78
N GLU A 33 11.13 0.37 8.47
CA GLU A 33 12.19 0.52 7.46
C GLU A 33 13.19 -0.65 7.35
N SER A 34 12.81 -1.82 7.84
CA SER A 34 13.69 -2.98 8.01
C SER A 34 13.80 -3.89 6.80
N TYR A 35 12.98 -3.68 5.75
CA TYR A 35 12.94 -4.56 4.56
C TYR A 35 13.79 -4.02 3.41
N PRO A 36 14.99 -4.56 3.15
CA PRO A 36 15.86 -4.04 2.09
C PRO A 36 15.23 -4.13 0.70
N TRP A 37 14.36 -5.12 0.50
CA TRP A 37 13.69 -5.38 -0.78
C TRP A 37 12.60 -4.37 -1.13
N SER A 38 12.08 -3.59 -0.18
CA SER A 38 10.97 -2.65 -0.41
C SER A 38 11.41 -1.30 -1.03
N LYS A 39 12.71 -1.09 -1.21
CA LYS A 39 13.31 0.13 -1.74
C LYS A 39 13.16 0.16 -3.27
N SER A 40 12.22 0.97 -3.76
CA SER A 40 11.97 1.12 -5.19
C SER A 40 11.39 2.49 -5.50
N GLU A 41 12.12 3.31 -6.27
CA GLU A 41 11.63 4.62 -6.70
C GLU A 41 10.31 4.57 -7.48
N LEU A 42 10.06 3.46 -8.19
CA LEU A 42 8.82 3.28 -8.94
C LEU A 42 7.61 3.20 -8.00
N VAL A 43 7.77 2.53 -6.86
CA VAL A 43 6.75 2.44 -5.81
C VAL A 43 6.54 3.81 -5.19
N ASP A 44 7.61 4.46 -4.80
CA ASP A 44 7.56 5.73 -4.06
C ASP A 44 6.91 6.87 -4.86
N LYS A 45 6.86 6.75 -6.20
CA LYS A 45 6.26 7.74 -7.11
C LYS A 45 4.84 7.35 -7.59
N HIS A 46 4.33 6.16 -7.27
CA HIS A 46 3.04 5.70 -7.81
C HIS A 46 1.87 6.24 -6.97
N PRO A 47 0.88 6.94 -7.56
CA PRO A 47 -0.17 7.65 -6.80
C PRO A 47 -1.15 6.74 -6.05
N LEU A 48 -1.21 5.45 -6.41
CA LEU A 48 -2.04 4.44 -5.76
C LEU A 48 -1.28 3.56 -4.75
N VAL A 49 0.01 3.84 -4.51
CA VAL A 49 0.81 3.10 -3.53
C VAL A 49 1.18 4.01 -2.38
N THR A 50 0.78 3.63 -1.17
CA THR A 50 1.17 4.28 0.07
C THR A 50 2.08 3.35 0.86
N LYS A 51 3.28 3.79 1.21
CA LYS A 51 4.18 3.03 2.08
C LYS A 51 3.78 3.24 3.53
N VAL A 52 3.61 2.16 4.29
CA VAL A 52 3.21 2.17 5.70
C VAL A 52 4.23 1.41 6.54
N LYS A 53 4.60 1.97 7.69
CA LYS A 53 5.72 1.48 8.51
C LYS A 53 5.31 0.43 9.54
N ASN A 54 4.03 0.35 9.88
CA ASN A 54 3.52 -0.59 10.87
C ASN A 54 1.99 -0.72 10.76
N TRP A 55 1.40 -1.60 11.58
CA TRP A 55 -0.04 -1.86 11.59
C TRP A 55 -0.89 -0.66 12.00
N LYS A 56 -0.36 0.24 12.85
CA LYS A 56 -1.07 1.47 13.21
C LYS A 56 -1.28 2.36 11.99
N GLU A 57 -0.27 2.51 11.13
CA GLU A 57 -0.40 3.26 9.88
C GLU A 57 -1.32 2.55 8.88
N VAL A 58 -1.32 1.21 8.83
CA VAL A 58 -2.30 0.45 8.02
C VAL A 58 -3.73 0.82 8.42
N GLU A 59 -4.05 0.74 9.72
CA GLU A 59 -5.38 1.05 10.25
C GLU A 59 -5.77 2.50 9.93
N GLN A 60 -4.86 3.46 10.14
CA GLN A 60 -5.09 4.86 9.84
C GLN A 60 -5.42 5.08 8.36
N GLN A 61 -4.65 4.48 7.45
CA GLN A 61 -4.89 4.60 6.02
C GLN A 61 -6.23 3.96 5.62
N LEU A 62 -6.55 2.79 6.16
CA LEU A 62 -7.83 2.12 5.88
C LEU A 62 -9.02 2.96 6.37
N MET A 63 -8.95 3.50 7.59
CA MET A 63 -10.00 4.36 8.14
C MET A 63 -10.16 5.67 7.35
N SER A 64 -9.06 6.27 6.87
CA SER A 64 -9.11 7.45 5.98
C SER A 64 -9.84 7.10 4.67
N MET A 65 -9.56 5.93 4.08
CA MET A 65 -10.20 5.50 2.83
C MET A 65 -11.70 5.26 2.95
N ILE A 66 -12.21 4.91 4.13
CA ILE A 66 -13.64 4.72 4.40
C ILE A 66 -14.28 5.96 5.05
N GLY A 67 -13.56 7.08 5.17
CA GLY A 67 -14.07 8.35 5.67
C GLY A 67 -14.28 8.41 7.18
N LEU A 68 -13.66 7.51 7.96
CA LEU A 68 -13.73 7.52 9.43
C LEU A 68 -12.70 8.44 10.09
N ILE A 69 -11.72 8.93 9.32
CA ILE A 69 -10.79 9.98 9.73
C ILE A 69 -10.56 10.94 8.55
N ALA A 70 -10.44 12.24 8.86
CA ALA A 70 -10.06 13.23 7.86
C ALA A 70 -8.64 12.93 7.35
N SER A 71 -8.46 13.04 6.03
CA SER A 71 -7.21 12.77 5.32
C SER A 71 -6.31 14.00 5.31
#